data_AF-A0AB40DCU4-F1
#
_entry.id   AF-A0AB40DCU4-F1
#
_cell.length_a   1.000
_cell.length_b   1.000
_cell.length_c   1.000
_cell.angle_alpha   90.00
_cell.angle_beta   90.00
_cell.angle_gamma   90.00
#
_symmetry.space_group_name_H-M   'P 1'
#
loop_
_entity.id
_entity.type
_entity.pdbx_description
1 polymer ?
#
loop_
_entity_poly.entity_id
_entity_poly.type
_entity_poly.pdbx_seq_one_letter_code
_entity_poly.pdbx_strand_id
1 'polypeptide(L)' 'MLIAQLGLLLCILSYVTAKCQQNGDTCQMHTDCCSGMCLTYLSRCTTCPNCNLPYQIG' A
#
# COMPACT_ATOMS: atom_id res chain seq x y z
N MET A 1 22.45 -18.93 17.69
CA MET A 1 22.32 -17.47 17.91
C MET A 1 22.39 -16.66 16.62
N LEU A 2 23.31 -16.95 15.69
CA LEU A 2 23.45 -16.25 14.38
C LEU A 2 22.19 -16.37 13.48
N ILE A 3 21.51 -17.51 13.51
CA ILE A 3 20.34 -17.81 12.66
C ILE A 3 19.15 -16.90 13.01
N ALA A 4 18.94 -16.61 14.29
CA ALA A 4 17.86 -15.74 14.76
C ALA A 4 18.08 -14.27 14.38
N GLN A 5 19.33 -13.80 14.41
CA GLN A 5 19.69 -12.46 13.94
C GLN A 5 19.48 -12.28 12.43
N LEU A 6 19.85 -13.29 11.63
CA LEU A 6 19.60 -13.29 10.18
C LEU A 6 18.09 -13.30 9.87
N GLY A 7 17.30 -14.09 10.59
CA GLY A 7 15.85 -14.11 10.46
C GLY A 7 15.21 -12.75 10.77
N LEU A 8 15.66 -12.09 11.85
CA LEU A 8 15.19 -10.76 12.21
C LEU A 8 15.53 -9.73 11.12
N LEU A 9 16.79 -9.70 10.66
CA LEU A 9 17.28 -8.79 9.61
C LEU A 9 16.45 -8.88 8.31
N LEU A 10 16.12 -10.10 7.86
CA LEU A 10 15.31 -10.31 6.65
C LEU A 10 13.86 -9.82 6.83
N CYS A 11 13.29 -9.96 8.03
CA CYS A 11 11.97 -9.38 8.34
C CYS A 11 12.00 -7.85 8.26
N ILE A 12 13.06 -7.19 8.77
CA ILE A 12 13.13 -5.72 8.77
C ILE A 12 13.34 -5.15 7.36
N LEU A 13 14.14 -5.81 6.52
CA LEU A 13 14.33 -5.39 5.11
C LEU A 13 13.04 -5.47 4.29
N SER A 14 12.18 -6.44 4.59
CA SER A 14 10.89 -6.60 3.91
C SER A 14 9.92 -5.45 4.22
N TYR A 15 10.03 -4.85 5.41
CA TYR A 15 9.14 -3.80 5.89
C TYR A 15 9.47 -2.41 5.32
N VAL A 16 10.76 -2.11 5.09
CA VAL A 16 11.22 -0.77 4.68
C VAL A 16 10.91 -0.45 3.21
N THR A 17 10.51 -1.43 2.40
CA THR A 17 10.21 -1.20 0.99
C THR A 17 8.75 -0.80 0.73
N ALA A 18 8.13 -0.07 1.67
CA ALA A 18 6.84 0.59 1.49
C ALA A 18 6.93 1.69 0.43
N LYS A 19 7.11 1.27 -0.82
CA LYS A 19 6.99 2.11 -2.01
C LYS A 19 5.50 2.23 -2.29
N CYS A 20 5.04 3.46 -2.49
CA CYS A 20 3.66 3.68 -2.85
C CYS A 20 3.36 2.99 -4.19
N GLN A 21 2.13 2.51 -4.32
CA GLN A 21 1.67 1.76 -5.47
C GLN A 21 1.14 2.68 -6.58
N GLN A 22 1.41 2.30 -7.84
CA GLN A 22 0.95 3.06 -9.00
C GLN A 22 -0.48 2.69 -9.37
N ASN A 23 -1.11 3.50 -10.21
CA ASN A 23 -2.47 3.22 -10.66
C ASN A 23 -2.53 1.90 -11.43
N GLY A 24 -3.46 1.03 -11.02
CA GLY A 24 -3.57 -0.34 -11.49
C GLY A 24 -2.95 -1.39 -10.57
N ASP A 25 -2.03 -1.01 -9.68
CA ASP A 25 -1.44 -1.93 -8.70
C ASP A 25 -2.42 -2.26 -7.56
N THR A 26 -2.13 -3.33 -6.83
CA THR A 26 -3.06 -3.93 -5.84
C THR A 26 -2.92 -3.31 -4.46
N CYS A 27 -3.91 -2.54 -4.03
CA CYS A 27 -3.87 -1.81 -2.77
C CYS A 27 -4.80 -2.39 -1.70
N GLN A 28 -4.38 -2.27 -0.44
CA GLN A 28 -5.18 -2.59 0.74
C GLN A 28 -5.78 -1.33 1.38
N MET A 29 -5.04 -0.22 1.35
CA MET A 29 -5.44 1.05 1.95
C MET A 29 -5.27 2.19 0.96
N HIS A 30 -6.00 3.28 1.15
CA HIS A 30 -5.86 4.49 0.35
C HIS A 30 -4.43 5.05 0.39
N THR A 31 -3.77 4.92 1.55
CA THR A 31 -2.39 5.33 1.79
C THR A 31 -1.34 4.46 1.10
N ASP A 32 -1.72 3.28 0.61
CA ASP A 32 -0.82 2.41 -0.16
C ASP A 32 -0.54 2.99 -1.55
N CYS A 33 -1.49 3.73 -2.13
CA CYS A 33 -1.40 4.27 -3.47
C CYS A 33 -0.69 5.63 -3.49
N CYS A 34 0.21 5.85 -4.47
CA CYS A 34 0.85 7.16 -4.66
C CYS A 34 -0.19 8.26 -4.96
N SER A 35 -1.31 7.90 -5.57
CA SER A 35 -2.46 8.79 -5.84
C SER A 35 -3.32 9.06 -4.61
N GLY A 36 -3.10 8.34 -3.50
CA GLY A 36 -3.91 8.42 -2.28
C GLY A 36 -5.30 7.78 -2.40
N MET A 37 -5.59 7.06 -3.49
CA MET A 37 -6.89 6.44 -3.73
C MET A 37 -6.78 4.97 -4.09
N CYS A 38 -7.38 4.14 -3.24
CA CYS A 38 -7.49 2.70 -3.41
C CYS A 38 -8.96 2.34 -3.66
N LEU A 39 -9.24 1.73 -4.80
CA LEU A 39 -10.60 1.32 -5.15
C LEU A 39 -10.90 -0.01 -4.47
N THR A 40 -11.56 0.00 -3.31
CA THR A 40 -11.82 -1.20 -2.48
C THR A 40 -12.49 -2.34 -3.25
N TYR A 41 -13.42 -2.03 -4.16
CA TYR A 41 -14.11 -3.03 -4.98
C TYR A 41 -13.17 -3.83 -5.90
N LEU A 42 -12.13 -3.18 -6.43
CA LEU A 42 -11.13 -3.84 -7.27
C LEU A 42 -9.87 -4.20 -6.47
N SER A 43 -9.71 -3.64 -5.27
CA SER A 43 -8.46 -3.59 -4.50
C SER A 43 -7.31 -3.05 -5.35
N ARG A 44 -7.55 -1.97 -6.10
CA ARG A 44 -6.57 -1.38 -7.05
C ARG A 44 -6.41 0.11 -6.87
N CYS A 45 -5.19 0.59 -7.01
CA CYS A 45 -4.91 2.00 -7.05
C CYS A 45 -5.52 2.63 -8.29
N THR A 46 -6.09 3.82 -8.12
CA THR A 46 -6.63 4.61 -9.21
C THR A 46 -6.18 6.05 -9.08
N THR A 47 -6.23 6.80 -10.17
CA THR A 47 -6.14 8.26 -10.10
C THR A 47 -7.26 8.75 -9.20
N CYS A 48 -6.95 9.69 -8.31
CA CYS A 48 -7.93 10.37 -7.48
C CYS A 48 -8.48 11.57 -8.29
N PRO A 49 -9.66 11.50 -8.92
CA PRO A 49 -10.18 12.59 -9.74
C PRO A 49 -10.70 13.77 -8.90
N ASN A 50 -10.97 13.55 -7.61
CA ASN A 50 -11.48 14.56 -6.67
C ASN A 50 -11.10 14.17 -5.24
N CYS A 51 -9.86 14.47 -4.81
CA CYS A 51 -9.35 14.14 -3.47
C CYS A 51 -10.00 14.97 -2.33
N ASN A 52 -11.09 15.67 -2.63
CA ASN A 52 -11.93 16.37 -1.67
C ASN A 52 -13.25 15.64 -1.40
N LEU A 53 -13.55 14.55 -2.11
CA LEU A 53 -14.75 13.76 -1.84
C LEU A 53 -14.44 12.67 -0.81
N PRO A 54 -15.22 12.56 0.28
CA PRO A 54 -15.20 11.36 1.11
C PRO A 54 -15.76 10.22 0.25
N TYR A 55 -14.87 9.44 -0.37
CA TYR A 55 -15.24 8.18 -1.02
C TYR A 55 -15.62 7.19 0.08
N GLN A 56 -16.87 7.32 0.52
CA GLN A 56 -17.57 6.36 1.36
C GLN A 56 -18.30 5.43 0.40
N ILE A 57 -17.79 4.22 0.22
CA ILE A 57 -18.65 3.08 -0.09
C ILE A 57 -18.53 2.13 1.09
N GLY A 58 -19.68 1.75 1.63
CA GLY A 58 -19.84 1.03 2.89
C GLY A 58 -19.20 -0.36 2.93
#